data_AF-A0AAQ2G781-F1
#
_entry.id   AF-A0AAQ2G781-F1
#
_cell.length_a   1.000
_cell.length_b   1.000
_cell.length_c   1.000
_cell.angle_alpha   90.00
_cell.angle_beta   90.00
_cell.angle_gamma   90.00
#
_symmetry.space_group_name_H-M   'P 1'
#
loop_
_entity.id
_entity.type
_entity.pdbx_description
1 polymer ?
#
loop_
_entity_poly.entity_id
_entity_poly.type
_entity_poly.pdbx_seq_one_letter_code
_entity_poly.pdbx_strand_id
1 'polypeptide(L)'
;MSTTFYYTASQMMRQAGRKSPNAAHQMVDYMPVPDAMLVAPRPTKAWTLSTWRTFARTRSQPLQDDLLTTIERLHREELDLREQLAAYEPKRAARAAEAQ
;
A
#
# COMPACT_ATOMS: atom_id res chain seq x y z
N MET A 1 8.83 -8.37 14.67
CA MET A 1 8.85 -8.08 13.22
C MET A 1 7.87 -6.95 12.96
N SER A 2 8.27 -5.90 12.21
CA SER A 2 7.35 -4.83 11.82
C SER A 2 6.73 -5.16 10.45
N THR A 3 5.40 -5.30 10.40
CA THR A 3 4.68 -5.56 9.14
C THR A 3 4.72 -4.31 8.27
N THR A 4 5.25 -4.47 7.05
CA THR A 4 5.30 -3.42 6.03
C THR A 4 4.25 -3.69 4.97
N PHE A 5 3.46 -2.67 4.63
CA PHE A 5 2.43 -2.75 3.60
C PHE A 5 2.90 -2.02 2.34
N TYR A 6 2.50 -2.57 1.19
CA TYR A 6 2.89 -2.07 -0.13
C TYR A 6 1.65 -1.91 -1.00
N TYR A 7 1.63 -0.83 -1.78
CA TYR A 7 0.52 -0.45 -2.63
C TYR A 7 1.01 -0.25 -4.06
N THR A 8 0.37 -0.95 -5.00
CA THR A 8 0.59 -0.76 -6.44
C THR A 8 -0.09 0.52 -6.92
N ALA A 9 0.36 1.06 -8.06
CA ALA A 9 -0.28 2.23 -8.67
C ALA A 9 -1.77 2.01 -8.96
N SER A 10 -2.14 0.82 -9.44
CA SER A 10 -3.54 0.46 -9.72
C SER A 10 -4.39 0.45 -8.45
N GLN A 11 -3.87 -0.09 -7.34
CA GLN A 11 -4.57 -0.05 -6.06
C GLN A 11 -4.72 1.39 -5.57
N MET A 12 -3.63 2.18 -5.57
CA MET A 12 -3.67 3.56 -5.09
C MET A 12 -4.67 4.41 -5.88
N MET A 13 -4.67 4.31 -7.22
CA MET A 13 -5.61 5.06 -8.05
C MET A 13 -7.06 4.65 -7.82
N ARG A 14 -7.32 3.34 -7.71
CA ARG A 14 -8.65 2.84 -7.40
C ARG A 14 -9.13 3.36 -6.05
N GLN A 15 -8.26 3.39 -5.04
CA GLN A 15 -8.56 3.89 -3.70
C GLN A 15 -8.79 5.40 -3.67
N ALA A 16 -8.11 6.16 -4.55
CA ALA A 16 -8.29 7.58 -4.77
C ALA A 16 -9.47 7.92 -5.73
N GLY A 17 -10.33 6.95 -6.05
CA GLY A 17 -11.50 7.16 -6.91
C GLY A 17 -11.20 7.30 -8.41
N ARG A 18 -9.95 7.13 -8.83
CA ARG A 18 -9.52 7.19 -10.24
C ARG A 18 -9.56 5.79 -10.86
N LYS A 19 -10.57 5.53 -11.69
CA LYS A 19 -10.81 4.20 -12.29
C LYS A 19 -10.12 3.97 -13.65
N SER A 20 -9.33 4.92 -14.14
CA SER A 20 -8.68 4.82 -15.45
C SER A 20 -7.42 3.92 -15.40
N PRO A 21 -7.35 2.82 -16.18
CA PRO A 21 -6.16 1.98 -16.26
C PRO A 21 -4.93 2.75 -16.77
N ASN A 22 -5.14 3.69 -17.68
CA ASN A 22 -4.07 4.51 -18.25
C ASN A 22 -3.44 5.43 -17.20
N ALA A 23 -4.24 5.91 -16.25
CA ALA A 23 -3.74 6.77 -15.17
C ALA A 23 -2.81 6.02 -14.21
N ALA A 24 -3.08 4.73 -13.94
CA ALA A 24 -2.19 3.89 -13.14
C ALA A 24 -0.86 3.62 -13.87
N HIS A 25 -0.91 3.33 -15.17
CA HIS A 25 0.29 3.13 -15.99
C HIS A 25 1.17 4.38 -16.03
N GLN A 26 0.59 5.54 -16.36
CA GLN A 26 1.34 6.80 -16.38
C GLN A 26 1.97 7.10 -15.03
N MET A 27 1.28 6.80 -13.92
CA MET A 27 1.82 7.09 -12.60
C MET A 27 3.07 6.26 -12.30
N VAL A 28 3.13 5.01 -12.76
CA VAL A 28 4.33 4.16 -12.60
C VAL A 28 5.57 4.79 -13.22
N ASP A 29 5.43 5.53 -14.33
CA ASP A 29 6.56 6.15 -15.03
C ASP A 29 7.13 7.36 -14.29
N TYR A 30 6.30 8.04 -13.48
CA TYR A 30 6.70 9.21 -12.69
C TYR A 30 7.08 8.88 -11.24
N MET A 31 6.80 7.65 -10.79
CA MET A 31 7.15 7.21 -9.44
C MET A 31 8.66 6.95 -9.33
N PRO A 32 9.24 7.14 -8.14
CA PRO A 32 10.63 6.76 -7.88
C PRO A 32 10.81 5.23 -7.96
N VAL A 33 12.05 4.76 -7.77
CA VAL A 33 12.37 3.33 -7.67
C VAL A 33 11.38 2.64 -6.69
N PRO A 34 10.82 1.47 -7.05
CA PRO A 34 9.87 0.75 -6.20
C PRO A 34 10.50 0.30 -4.88
N ASP A 35 9.72 0.41 -3.79
CA ASP A 35 10.11 -0.11 -2.47
C ASP A 35 10.07 -1.66 -2.46
N ALA A 36 9.19 -2.25 -3.27
CA ALA A 36 9.11 -3.69 -3.46
C ALA A 36 8.61 -4.08 -4.86
N MET A 37 8.99 -5.28 -5.28
CA MET A 37 8.43 -5.97 -6.45
C MET A 37 7.51 -7.09 -5.96
N LEU A 38 6.23 -7.00 -6.29
CA LEU A 38 5.26 -8.05 -5.97
C LEU A 38 5.34 -9.16 -7.03
N VAL A 39 5.52 -10.39 -6.57
CA VAL A 39 5.52 -11.58 -7.43
C VAL A 39 4.07 -12.02 -7.64
N ALA A 40 3.53 -11.66 -8.79
CA ALA A 40 2.24 -12.09 -9.33
C ALA A 40 2.49 -12.60 -10.77
N PRO A 41 1.52 -13.15 -11.53
CA PRO A 41 1.81 -13.68 -12.87
C PRO A 41 2.48 -12.66 -13.82
N ARG A 42 2.42 -11.36 -13.49
CA ARG A 42 3.40 -10.36 -13.94
C ARG A 42 4.00 -9.62 -12.74
N PRO A 43 5.34 -9.41 -12.69
CA PRO A 43 5.97 -8.59 -11.66
C PRO A 43 5.38 -7.18 -11.61
N THR A 44 4.94 -6.75 -10.43
CA THR A 44 4.29 -5.44 -10.27
C THR A 44 5.04 -4.59 -9.27
N LYS A 45 5.35 -3.35 -9.67
CA LYS A 45 6.02 -2.35 -8.83
C LYS A 45 5.08 -1.88 -7.72
N ALA A 46 5.58 -1.79 -6.49
CA ALA A 46 4.81 -1.34 -5.35
C ALA A 46 5.64 -0.42 -4.44
N TRP A 47 4.93 0.45 -3.73
CA TRP A 47 5.50 1.46 -2.85
C TRP A 47 4.74 1.53 -1.53
N THR A 48 5.45 1.94 -0.50
CA THR A 48 4.92 2.23 0.83
C THR A 48 4.11 3.54 0.84
N LEU A 49 3.26 3.74 1.85
CA LEU A 49 2.51 4.99 1.99
C LEU A 49 3.41 6.22 2.17
N SER A 50 4.61 6.08 2.74
CA SER A 50 5.57 7.19 2.84
C SER A 50 6.05 7.64 1.45
N THR A 51 6.41 6.70 0.58
CA THR A 51 6.80 7.01 -0.80
C THR A 51 5.64 7.62 -1.59
N TRP A 52 4.43 7.07 -1.44
CA TRP A 52 3.22 7.66 -2.02
C TRP A 52 2.94 9.08 -1.53
N ARG A 53 3.17 9.36 -0.24
CA ARG A 53 2.97 10.69 0.34
C ARG A 53 3.95 11.71 -0.22
N THR A 54 5.21 11.33 -0.37
CA THR A 54 6.23 12.19 -1.00
C THR A 54 5.85 12.48 -2.45
N PHE A 55 5.44 11.45 -3.20
CA PHE A 55 5.01 11.62 -4.58
C PHE A 55 3.75 12.49 -4.71
N ALA A 56 2.73 12.30 -3.88
CA ALA A 56 1.47 13.04 -3.92
C ALA A 56 1.67 14.55 -3.84
N ARG A 57 2.63 15.01 -3.03
CA ARG A 57 3.00 16.42 -2.86
C ARG A 57 3.61 17.07 -4.12
N THR A 58 3.93 16.29 -5.14
CA THR A 58 4.47 16.79 -6.42
C THR A 58 3.40 16.89 -7.51
N ARG A 59 2.14 16.54 -7.20
CA ARG A 59 1.03 16.50 -8.16
C ARG A 59 0.25 17.81 -8.16
N SER A 60 -0.65 17.97 -9.13
CA SER A 60 -1.59 19.09 -9.14
C SER A 60 -2.56 19.00 -7.96
N GLN A 61 -3.06 20.15 -7.50
CA GLN A 61 -3.89 20.26 -6.28
C GLN A 61 -5.03 19.22 -6.20
N PRO A 62 -5.86 19.01 -7.24
CA PRO A 62 -6.97 18.05 -7.13
C PRO A 62 -6.49 16.61 -6.92
N LEU A 63 -5.40 16.21 -7.59
CA LEU A 63 -4.85 14.86 -7.46
C LEU A 63 -4.08 14.70 -6.15
N GLN A 64 -3.39 15.76 -5.70
CA GLN A 64 -2.70 15.78 -4.41
C GLN A 64 -3.70 15.56 -3.27
N ASP A 65 -4.82 16.29 -3.25
CA ASP A 65 -5.82 16.19 -2.19
C ASP A 65 -6.48 14.80 -2.14
N ASP A 66 -6.83 14.24 -3.30
CA ASP A 66 -7.37 12.88 -3.42
C ASP A 66 -6.39 11.83 -2.86
N LEU A 67 -5.10 11.93 -3.24
CA LEU A 67 -4.07 11.00 -2.81
C LEU A 67 -3.78 11.14 -1.31
N LEU A 68 -3.64 12.35 -0.79
CA LEU A 68 -3.36 12.57 0.63
C LEU A 68 -4.51 12.08 1.52
N THR A 69 -5.75 12.37 1.15
CA THR A 69 -6.95 11.86 1.85
C THR A 69 -6.96 10.33 1.85
N THR A 70 -6.63 9.72 0.72
CA THR A 70 -6.56 8.26 0.58
C THR A 70 -5.45 7.67 1.46
N ILE A 71 -4.27 8.28 1.45
CA ILE A 71 -3.12 7.84 2.25
C ILE A 71 -3.43 7.91 3.74
N GLU A 72 -4.10 8.95 4.22
CA GLU A 72 -4.49 9.06 5.64
C GLU A 72 -5.48 7.97 6.05
N ARG A 73 -6.47 7.67 5.19
CA ARG A 73 -7.39 6.55 5.43
C ARG A 73 -6.64 5.22 5.47
N LEU A 74 -5.81 4.93 4.47
CA LEU A 74 -5.03 3.69 4.40
C LEU A 74 -4.07 3.56 5.58
N HIS A 75 -3.47 4.66 6.05
CA HIS A 75 -2.59 4.64 7.20
C HIS A 75 -3.31 4.19 8.48
N ARG A 76 -4.55 4.65 8.70
CA ARG A 76 -5.38 4.17 9.82
C ARG A 76 -5.70 2.68 9.69
N GLU A 77 -6.02 2.23 8.48
CA GLU A 77 -6.25 0.80 8.20
C GLU A 77 -5.00 -0.04 8.44
N GLU A 78 -3.80 0.44 8.07
CA GLU A 78 -2.55 -0.26 8.38
C GLU A 78 -2.30 -0.38 9.88
N LEU A 79 -2.64 0.64 10.67
CA LEU A 79 -2.49 0.61 12.12
C LEU A 79 -3.41 -0.45 12.75
N ASP A 80 -4.69 -0.44 12.36
CA ASP A 80 -5.66 -1.45 12.79
C ASP A 80 -5.22 -2.88 12.39
N LEU A 81 -4.73 -3.07 11.16
CA LEU A 81 -4.21 -4.37 10.72
C LEU A 81 -2.97 -4.82 11.51
N ARG A 82 -2.08 -3.90 11.89
CA ARG A 82 -0.92 -4.21 12.74
C ARG A 82 -1.38 -4.68 14.13
N GLU A 83 -2.37 -4.01 14.71
CA GLU A 83 -2.95 -4.40 16.00
C GLU A 83 -3.60 -5.79 15.93
N GLN A 84 -4.40 -6.05 14.90
CA GLN A 84 -5.03 -7.35 14.68
C GLN A 84 -4.00 -8.47 14.46
N LEU A 85 -2.95 -8.23 13.68
CA LEU A 85 -1.87 -9.19 13.47
C LEU A 85 -1.12 -9.48 14.78
N ALA A 86 -0.81 -8.45 15.57
CA ALA A 86 -0.16 -8.63 16.87
C ALA A 86 -1.01 -9.48 17.84
N ALA A 87 -2.34 -9.33 17.79
CA ALA A 87 -3.27 -10.17 18.57
C ALA A 87 -3.39 -11.61 18.03
N TYR A 88 -3.11 -11.83 16.75
CA TYR A 88 -3.23 -13.14 16.10
C TYR A 88 -1.97 -14.01 16.23
N GLU A 89 -0.77 -13.43 16.17
CA GLU A 89 0.51 -14.16 16.23
C GLU A 89 0.63 -15.13 17.43
N PRO A 90 0.23 -14.78 18.67
CA PRO A 90 0.27 -15.71 19.80
C PRO A 90 -0.63 -16.93 19.61
N LYS A 91 -1.82 -16.74 19.01
CA LYS A 91 -2.78 -17.82 18.74
C LYS A 91 -2.26 -18.75 17.66
N ARG A 92 -1.58 -18.20 16.65
CA ARG A 92 -0.92 -18.98 15.60
C ARG A 92 0.23 -19.82 16.16
N ALA A 93 1.06 -19.25 17.02
CA ALA A 93 2.17 -19.94 17.65
C ALA A 93 1.70 -21.11 18.54
N ALA A 94 0.65 -20.92 19.34
CA ALA A 94 0.05 -21.97 20.15
C ALA A 94 -0.46 -23.14 19.30
N ARG A 95 -1.18 -22.87 18.20
CA ARG A 95 -1.64 -23.91 17.27
C ARG A 95 -0.51 -24.65 16.57
N ALA A 96 0.59 -23.97 16.27
CA ALA A 96 1.76 -24.60 15.65
C ALA A 96 2.50 -25.53 16.62
N ALA A 97 2.51 -25.20 17.92
CA ALA A 97 3.09 -26.04 18.97
C ALA A 97 2.25 -27.29 19.29
N GLU A 98 0.92 -27.19 19.21
CA GLU A 98 0.00 -28.34 19.40
C GLU A 98 0.01 -29.35 18.23
N ALA A 99 0.50 -28.93 17.06
CA ALA A 99 0.59 -29.77 15.86
C ALA A 99 1.93 -30.51 15.71
N GLN A 100 2.84 -30.37 16.68
CA GLN A 100 4.14 -31.06 16.77
C GLN A 100 4.08 -32.17 17.82
#